data_AF-A0A561BF31-F1
#
_entry.id   AF-A0A561BF31-F1
#
_cell.length_a   1.000
_cell.length_b   1.000
_cell.length_c   1.000
_cell.angle_alpha   90.00
_cell.angle_beta   90.00
_cell.angle_gamma   90.00
#
_symmetry.space_group_name_H-M   'P 1'
#
loop_
_entity.id
_entity.type
_entity.pdbx_description
1 polymer ?
#
loop_
_entity_poly.entity_id
_entity_poly.type
_entity_poly.pdbx_seq_one_letter_code
_entity_poly.pdbx_strand_id
1 'polypeptide(L)'
;MTIELLKRAGEVGGEAALVLLFRSEASTGKMFEDRIPPLNPAIDTLECDFHLLYGRADLVISHADHSITVIIARDGARGHEHVAAGIGVASLCAAQLALMRPTAEIRKALLWASAGQPLLDGVVEAACEAANVIPLSWSTMAVHLADAEKSVNQFLSGAAHRADVHLDAKGIH
;
A
#
# COMPACT_ATOMS: atom_id res chain seq x y z
N MET A 1 0.45 12.86 -9.53
CA MET A 1 0.48 12.42 -8.12
C MET A 1 1.22 11.10 -7.97
N THR A 2 0.89 10.07 -8.76
CA THR A 2 1.51 8.73 -8.74
C THR A 2 3.04 8.73 -8.86
N ILE A 3 3.63 9.45 -9.82
CA ILE A 3 5.10 9.50 -10.02
C ILE A 3 5.86 10.07 -8.81
N GLU A 4 5.32 11.10 -8.15
CA GLU A 4 5.94 11.67 -6.94
C GLU A 4 5.92 10.69 -5.76
N LEU A 5 4.86 9.89 -5.63
CA LEU A 5 4.80 8.83 -4.61
C LEU A 5 5.85 7.76 -4.87
N LEU A 6 6.02 7.33 -6.14
CA LEU A 6 7.03 6.34 -6.53
C LEU A 6 8.46 6.85 -6.27
N LYS A 7 8.74 8.11 -6.63
CA LYS A 7 10.05 8.72 -6.36
C LYS A 7 10.35 8.74 -4.87
N ARG A 8 9.40 9.22 -4.06
CA ARG A 8 9.56 9.29 -2.60
C ARG A 8 9.70 7.92 -1.95
N ALA A 9 9.05 6.88 -2.49
CA ALA A 9 9.22 5.51 -2.00
C ALA A 9 10.69 5.05 -2.07
N GLY A 10 11.38 5.39 -3.16
CA GLY A 10 12.81 5.11 -3.32
C GLY A 10 13.73 5.86 -2.34
N GLU A 11 13.28 6.98 -1.78
CA GLU A 11 14.05 7.81 -0.84
C GLU A 11 13.92 7.35 0.62
N VAL A 12 12.75 6.84 1.02
CA VAL A 12 12.44 6.57 2.44
C VAL A 12 12.69 5.12 2.87
N GLY A 13 12.55 4.14 1.95
CA GLY A 13 12.68 2.71 2.26
C GLY A 13 11.68 2.17 3.30
N GLY A 14 11.82 0.90 3.64
CA GLY A 14 11.07 0.24 4.72
C GLY A 14 9.53 0.29 4.58
N GLU A 15 8.84 0.33 5.72
CA GLU A 15 7.37 0.38 5.79
C GLU A 15 6.81 1.67 5.18
N ALA A 16 7.53 2.79 5.28
CA ALA A 16 7.14 4.04 4.65
C ALA A 16 7.11 3.91 3.13
N ALA A 17 8.07 3.19 2.54
CA ALA A 17 8.07 2.89 1.11
C ALA A 17 6.87 1.99 0.73
N LEU A 18 6.55 0.96 1.53
CA LEU A 18 5.36 0.12 1.29
C LEU A 18 4.09 0.95 1.22
N VAL A 19 3.89 1.85 2.18
CA VAL A 19 2.72 2.73 2.22
C VAL A 19 2.66 3.59 0.95
N LEU A 20 3.78 4.19 0.53
CA LEU A 20 3.81 5.02 -0.67
C LEU A 20 3.56 4.24 -1.96
N LEU A 21 4.11 3.03 -2.07
CA LEU A 21 3.89 2.13 -3.21
C LEU A 21 2.42 1.70 -3.27
N PHE A 22 1.84 1.27 -2.15
CA PHE A 22 0.43 0.90 -2.07
C PHE A 22 -0.47 2.06 -2.51
N ARG A 23 -0.20 3.28 -2.02
CA ARG A 23 -0.95 4.47 -2.42
C ARG A 23 -0.86 4.75 -3.91
N SER A 24 0.33 4.60 -4.47
CA SER A 24 0.56 4.76 -5.90
C SER A 24 -0.33 3.79 -6.69
N GLU A 25 -0.33 2.51 -6.33
CA GLU A 25 -1.12 1.49 -7.02
C GLU A 25 -2.63 1.68 -6.81
N ALA A 26 -3.06 1.96 -5.59
CA ALA A 26 -4.45 2.26 -5.27
C ALA A 26 -4.97 3.47 -6.05
N SER A 27 -4.14 4.51 -6.28
CA SER A 27 -4.50 5.67 -7.11
C SER A 27 -4.72 5.34 -8.59
N THR A 28 -4.24 4.18 -9.05
CA THR A 28 -4.44 3.68 -10.42
C THR A 28 -5.59 2.68 -10.53
N GLY A 29 -6.33 2.46 -9.44
CA GLY A 29 -7.42 1.48 -9.38
C GLY A 29 -6.95 0.02 -9.37
N LYS A 30 -5.64 -0.22 -9.16
CA LYS A 30 -5.13 -1.57 -8.93
C LYS A 30 -5.38 -1.94 -7.47
N MET A 31 -6.13 -3.01 -7.25
CA MET A 31 -6.28 -3.69 -5.96
C MET A 31 -5.96 -5.17 -6.17
N PHE A 32 -5.32 -5.77 -5.17
CA PHE A 32 -4.72 -7.11 -5.26
C PHE A 32 -5.59 -8.22 -4.67
N GLU A 33 -6.74 -7.87 -4.09
CA GLU A 33 -7.46 -8.77 -3.20
C GLU A 33 -8.98 -8.49 -3.25
N ASP A 34 -9.74 -9.49 -3.67
CA ASP A 34 -11.20 -9.41 -3.88
C ASP A 34 -11.98 -9.19 -2.59
N ARG A 35 -11.39 -9.52 -1.43
CA ARG A 35 -11.98 -9.28 -0.11
C ARG A 35 -11.96 -7.80 0.31
N ILE A 36 -11.24 -6.95 -0.42
CA ILE A 36 -11.21 -5.50 -0.20
C ILE A 36 -11.90 -4.83 -1.40
N PRO A 37 -12.95 -4.01 -1.18
CA PRO A 37 -13.57 -3.29 -2.27
C PRO A 37 -12.53 -2.48 -3.07
N PRO A 38 -12.59 -2.48 -4.41
CA PRO A 38 -11.70 -1.67 -5.23
C PRO A 38 -11.81 -0.20 -4.83
N LEU A 39 -10.68 0.44 -4.54
CA LEU A 39 -10.65 1.85 -4.17
C LEU A 39 -11.14 2.70 -5.35
N ASN A 40 -12.25 3.39 -5.17
CA ASN A 40 -12.73 4.44 -6.04
C ASN A 40 -12.29 5.81 -5.50
N PRO A 41 -11.22 6.42 -6.06
CA PRO A 41 -10.67 7.66 -5.56
C PRO A 41 -11.62 8.88 -5.68
N ALA A 42 -12.76 8.74 -6.37
CA ALA A 42 -13.76 9.79 -6.47
C ALA A 42 -14.68 9.88 -5.23
N ILE A 43 -14.82 8.78 -4.46
CA ILE A 43 -15.81 8.69 -3.37
C ILE A 43 -15.25 8.05 -2.09
N ASP A 44 -14.21 7.22 -2.20
CA ASP A 44 -13.56 6.61 -1.05
C ASP A 44 -12.47 7.51 -0.50
N THR A 45 -12.18 7.37 0.80
CA THR A 45 -11.05 8.06 1.44
C THR A 45 -9.95 7.07 1.78
N LEU A 46 -8.70 7.50 1.55
CA LEU A 46 -7.51 6.78 1.99
C LEU A 46 -6.68 7.71 2.87
N GLU A 47 -6.64 7.39 4.16
CA GLU A 47 -5.89 8.10 5.19
C GLU A 47 -4.62 7.32 5.52
N CYS A 48 -3.50 8.02 5.65
CA CYS A 48 -2.21 7.45 6.02
C CYS A 48 -1.85 7.89 7.43
N ASP A 49 -1.09 7.07 8.15
CA ASP A 49 -0.64 7.41 9.51
C ASP A 49 -1.82 7.78 10.43
N PHE A 50 -2.92 7.03 10.33
CA PHE A 50 -4.17 7.31 11.04
C PHE A 50 -3.99 7.06 12.54
N HIS A 51 -4.11 8.13 13.33
CA HIS A 51 -3.93 8.08 14.78
C HIS A 51 -5.13 7.45 15.48
N LEU A 52 -4.84 6.49 16.36
CA LEU A 52 -5.81 5.82 17.23
C LEU A 52 -5.44 6.07 18.69
N LEU A 53 -6.32 5.65 19.62
CA LEU A 53 -6.09 5.84 21.05
C LEU A 53 -4.82 5.11 21.53
N TYR A 54 -4.58 3.90 21.02
CA TYR A 54 -3.47 3.03 21.36
C TYR A 54 -2.64 2.70 20.12
N GLY A 55 -2.01 3.73 19.55
CA GLY A 55 -1.08 3.58 18.43
C GLY A 55 -1.57 4.23 17.14
N ARG A 56 -1.15 3.66 16.02
CA ARG A 56 -1.37 4.23 14.69
C ARG A 56 -1.58 3.11 13.68
N ALA A 57 -2.55 3.30 12.79
CA ALA A 57 -2.69 2.47 11.60
C ALA A 57 -1.89 3.09 10.45
N ASP A 58 -1.23 2.26 9.65
CA ASP A 58 -0.41 2.76 8.54
C ASP A 58 -1.32 3.30 7.41
N LEU A 59 -2.41 2.60 7.13
CA LEU A 59 -3.46 3.02 6.19
C LEU A 59 -4.85 2.71 6.74
N VAL A 60 -5.80 3.60 6.49
CA VAL A 60 -7.24 3.39 6.69
C VAL A 60 -7.97 3.79 5.42
N ILE A 61 -8.77 2.88 4.88
CA ILE A 61 -9.64 3.11 3.73
C ILE A 61 -11.07 3.15 4.22
N SER A 62 -11.79 4.24 3.98
CA SER A 62 -13.25 4.29 4.16
C SER A 62 -13.91 4.21 2.79
N HIS A 63 -14.69 3.16 2.60
CA HIS A 63 -15.37 2.86 1.34
C HIS A 63 -16.76 3.52 1.30
N ALA A 64 -17.27 3.76 0.10
CA ALA A 64 -18.59 4.34 -0.13
C ALA A 64 -19.75 3.47 0.39
N ASP A 65 -19.53 2.16 0.56
CA ASP A 65 -20.48 1.23 1.19
C ASP A 65 -20.49 1.31 2.73
N HIS A 66 -19.76 2.28 3.31
CA HIS A 66 -19.55 2.48 4.74
C HIS A 66 -18.72 1.41 5.45
N SER A 67 -18.13 0.47 4.71
CA SER A 67 -17.11 -0.42 5.26
C SER A 67 -15.76 0.29 5.39
N ILE A 68 -14.93 -0.17 6.32
CA ILE A 68 -13.60 0.39 6.57
C ILE A 68 -12.59 -0.73 6.49
N THR A 69 -11.47 -0.51 5.80
CA THR A 69 -10.33 -1.42 5.79
C THR A 69 -9.14 -0.76 6.46
N VAL A 70 -8.65 -1.35 7.54
CA VAL A 70 -7.40 -0.95 8.18
C VAL A 70 -6.27 -1.84 7.71
N ILE A 71 -5.15 -1.24 7.30
CA ILE A 71 -4.00 -1.96 6.79
C ILE A 71 -2.78 -1.58 7.62
N ILE A 72 -2.07 -2.62 8.06
CA ILE A 72 -0.76 -2.50 8.71
C ILE A 72 0.31 -2.91 7.71
N ALA A 73 1.36 -2.10 7.56
CA ALA A 73 2.47 -2.36 6.66
C ALA A 73 3.68 -2.90 7.43
N ARG A 74 4.31 -3.98 6.94
CA ARG A 74 5.51 -4.56 7.54
C ARG A 74 6.56 -4.85 6.48
N ASP A 75 7.78 -4.38 6.72
CA ASP A 75 8.92 -4.70 5.85
C ASP A 75 9.52 -6.06 6.25
N GLY A 76 9.44 -7.05 5.36
CA GLY A 76 10.01 -8.38 5.57
C GLY A 76 11.53 -8.39 5.71
N ALA A 77 12.25 -7.34 5.30
CA ALA A 77 13.67 -7.20 5.59
C ALA A 77 13.98 -7.18 7.09
N ARG A 78 12.98 -6.91 7.94
CA ARG A 78 13.06 -6.95 9.41
C ARG A 78 12.76 -8.34 10.00
N GLY A 79 12.50 -9.33 9.16
CA GLY A 79 12.25 -10.73 9.55
C GLY A 79 10.77 -11.08 9.77
N HIS A 80 10.48 -12.38 9.72
CA HIS A 80 9.10 -12.89 9.80
C HIS A 80 8.42 -12.63 11.14
N GLU A 81 9.17 -12.56 12.25
CA GLU A 81 8.60 -12.21 13.56
C GLU A 81 8.01 -10.79 13.55
N HIS A 82 8.71 -9.85 12.90
CA HIS A 82 8.24 -8.48 12.73
C HIS A 82 6.99 -8.41 11.86
N VAL A 83 6.95 -9.18 10.77
CA VAL A 83 5.78 -9.28 9.90
C VAL A 83 4.60 -9.89 10.66
N ALA A 84 4.80 -11.03 11.32
CA ALA A 84 3.77 -11.74 12.07
C ALA A 84 3.20 -10.89 13.22
N ALA A 85 4.02 -10.07 13.89
CA ALA A 85 3.55 -9.12 14.89
C ALA A 85 2.52 -8.12 14.32
N GLY A 86 2.56 -7.85 13.01
CA GLY A 86 1.57 -7.03 12.31
C GLY A 86 0.14 -7.54 12.42
N ILE A 87 -0.08 -8.86 12.56
CA ILE A 87 -1.41 -9.48 12.73
C ILE A 87 -2.11 -8.95 13.99
N GLY A 88 -1.37 -8.89 15.10
CA GLY A 88 -1.86 -8.37 16.37
C GLY A 88 -2.14 -6.88 16.30
N VAL A 89 -1.26 -6.12 15.65
CA VAL A 89 -1.45 -4.67 15.47
C VAL A 89 -2.68 -4.38 14.61
N ALA A 90 -2.88 -5.09 13.49
CA ALA A 90 -4.05 -4.92 12.64
C ALA A 90 -5.35 -5.21 13.40
N SER A 91 -5.34 -6.24 14.25
CA SER A 91 -6.48 -6.59 15.10
C SER A 91 -6.77 -5.53 16.17
N LEU A 92 -5.74 -4.97 16.81
CA LEU A 92 -5.90 -3.89 17.79
C LEU A 92 -6.43 -2.62 17.14
N CYS A 93 -5.93 -2.26 15.96
CA CYS A 93 -6.41 -1.08 15.22
C CYS A 93 -7.86 -1.26 14.78
N ALA A 94 -8.23 -2.44 14.26
CA ALA A 94 -9.60 -2.74 13.86
C ALA A 94 -10.58 -2.66 15.04
N ALA A 95 -10.19 -3.19 16.20
CA ALA A 95 -11.03 -3.11 17.41
C ALA A 95 -11.28 -1.65 17.83
N GLN A 96 -10.27 -0.80 17.76
CA GLN A 96 -10.42 0.63 18.07
C GLN A 96 -11.33 1.35 17.06
N LEU A 97 -11.18 1.05 15.76
CA LEU A 97 -12.05 1.59 14.72
C LEU A 97 -13.50 1.15 14.91
N ALA A 98 -13.74 -0.10 15.25
CA ALA A 98 -15.09 -0.61 15.55
C ALA A 98 -15.73 0.14 16.72
N LEU A 99 -14.97 0.51 17.76
CA LEU A 99 -15.47 1.33 18.86
C LEU A 99 -15.81 2.77 18.42
N MET A 100 -15.03 3.33 17.50
CA MET A 100 -15.22 4.69 16.95
C MET A 100 -16.31 4.75 15.86
N ARG A 101 -16.61 3.63 15.21
CA ARG A 101 -17.50 3.47 14.06
C ARG A 101 -18.33 2.19 14.21
N PRO A 102 -19.26 2.13 15.18
CA PRO A 102 -19.93 0.88 15.58
C PRO A 102 -20.83 0.26 14.52
N THR A 103 -21.22 1.01 13.49
CA THR A 103 -22.05 0.53 12.38
C THR A 103 -21.26 0.11 11.16
N ALA A 104 -19.95 0.37 11.12
CA ALA A 104 -19.11 0.05 9.97
C ALA A 104 -18.64 -1.40 10.04
N GLU A 105 -18.68 -2.11 8.92
CA GLU A 105 -17.95 -3.36 8.76
C GLU A 105 -16.44 -3.05 8.72
N ILE A 106 -15.67 -3.57 9.68
CA ILE A 106 -14.23 -3.32 9.75
C ILE A 106 -13.47 -4.55 9.25
N ARG A 107 -12.75 -4.38 8.14
CA ARG A 107 -11.77 -5.35 7.62
C ARG A 107 -10.39 -4.97 8.11
N LYS A 108 -9.59 -5.99 8.42
CA LYS A 108 -8.20 -5.82 8.85
C LYS A 108 -7.30 -6.56 7.87
N ALA A 109 -6.24 -5.89 7.44
CA ALA A 109 -5.30 -6.43 6.48
C ALA A 109 -3.86 -6.22 6.95
N LEU A 110 -2.99 -7.13 6.53
CA LEU A 110 -1.55 -7.04 6.71
C LEU A 110 -0.91 -6.96 5.33
N LEU A 111 -0.28 -5.82 5.03
CA LEU A 111 0.56 -5.61 3.86
C LEU A 111 2.01 -5.87 4.24
N TRP A 112 2.71 -6.72 3.49
CA TRP A 112 4.13 -6.89 3.71
C TRP A 112 4.91 -7.20 2.43
N ALA A 113 6.13 -6.66 2.35
CA ALA A 113 7.12 -7.16 1.42
C ALA A 113 7.70 -8.47 1.95
N SER A 114 7.79 -9.50 1.10
CA SER A 114 8.39 -10.79 1.41
C SER A 114 9.81 -10.65 1.98
N ALA A 115 10.14 -11.50 2.96
CA ALA A 115 11.49 -11.63 3.51
C ALA A 115 12.41 -12.55 2.65
N GLY A 116 11.94 -12.97 1.47
CA GLY A 116 12.67 -13.82 0.54
C GLY A 116 12.64 -15.31 0.88
N GLN A 117 11.74 -15.76 1.77
CA GLN A 117 11.59 -17.15 2.17
C GLN A 117 10.14 -17.61 1.96
N PRO A 118 9.80 -18.12 0.75
CA PRO A 118 8.40 -18.40 0.38
C PRO A 118 7.65 -19.32 1.35
N LEU A 119 8.34 -20.30 1.93
CA LEU A 119 7.73 -21.20 2.92
C LEU A 119 7.31 -20.47 4.20
N LEU A 120 8.12 -19.52 4.67
CA LEU A 120 7.80 -18.75 5.87
C LEU A 120 6.80 -17.64 5.58
N ASP A 121 6.84 -17.03 4.39
CA ASP A 121 5.80 -16.11 3.92
C ASP A 121 4.43 -16.83 3.88
N GLY A 122 4.38 -18.07 3.38
CA GLY A 122 3.15 -18.88 3.40
C GLY A 122 2.65 -19.23 4.80
N VAL A 123 3.54 -19.36 5.79
CA VAL A 123 3.13 -19.51 7.21
C VAL A 123 2.51 -18.22 7.74
N VAL A 124 3.04 -17.05 7.37
CA VAL A 124 2.43 -15.76 7.71
C VAL A 124 1.06 -15.62 7.07
N GLU A 125 0.90 -15.99 5.80
CA GLU A 125 -0.41 -16.00 5.11
C GLU A 125 -1.42 -16.89 5.85
N ALA A 126 -1.04 -18.13 6.18
CA ALA A 126 -1.92 -19.03 6.93
C ALA A 126 -2.29 -18.49 8.32
N ALA A 127 -1.36 -17.82 9.00
CA ALA A 127 -1.61 -17.17 10.29
C ALA A 127 -2.56 -15.96 10.16
N CYS A 128 -2.43 -15.18 9.09
CA CYS A 128 -3.36 -14.10 8.75
C CYS A 128 -4.78 -14.64 8.58
N GLU A 129 -4.97 -15.67 7.75
CA GLU A 129 -6.28 -16.30 7.53
C GLU A 129 -6.89 -16.83 8.84
N ALA A 130 -6.11 -17.55 9.65
CA ALA A 130 -6.55 -18.06 10.95
C ALA A 130 -6.97 -16.95 11.93
N ALA A 131 -6.37 -15.76 11.81
CA ALA A 131 -6.68 -14.60 12.63
C ALA A 131 -7.76 -13.69 12.02
N ASN A 132 -8.37 -14.08 10.88
CA ASN A 132 -9.29 -13.26 10.09
C ASN A 132 -8.67 -11.90 9.68
N VAL A 133 -7.37 -11.91 9.36
CA VAL A 133 -6.63 -10.80 8.77
C VAL A 133 -6.41 -11.11 7.30
N ILE A 134 -6.75 -10.16 6.43
CA ILE A 134 -6.57 -10.29 4.99
C ILE A 134 -5.07 -10.18 4.66
N PRO A 135 -4.41 -11.23 4.15
CA PRO A 135 -3.04 -11.13 3.70
C PRO A 135 -2.93 -10.31 2.42
N LEU A 136 -2.05 -9.32 2.42
CA LEU A 136 -1.62 -8.57 1.24
C LEU A 136 -0.12 -8.81 1.05
N SER A 137 0.23 -10.03 0.65
CA SER A 137 1.61 -10.48 0.45
C SER A 137 2.19 -9.88 -0.83
N TRP A 138 3.30 -9.16 -0.71
CA TRP A 138 4.03 -8.59 -1.84
C TRP A 138 5.37 -9.30 -2.02
N SER A 139 5.92 -9.24 -3.24
CA SER A 139 7.32 -9.61 -3.46
C SER A 139 8.27 -8.75 -2.61
N THR A 140 9.55 -9.09 -2.59
CA THR A 140 10.55 -8.37 -1.79
C THR A 140 10.55 -6.87 -2.12
N MET A 141 10.84 -6.02 -1.14
CA MET A 141 10.89 -4.57 -1.31
C MET A 141 11.79 -4.14 -2.49
N ALA A 142 12.92 -4.83 -2.69
CA ALA A 142 13.85 -4.55 -3.78
C ALA A 142 13.21 -4.64 -5.17
N VAL A 143 12.29 -5.59 -5.39
CA VAL A 143 11.57 -5.75 -6.66
C VAL A 143 10.66 -4.54 -6.90
N HIS A 144 9.88 -4.16 -5.89
CA HIS A 144 8.95 -3.03 -6.00
C HIS A 144 9.65 -1.69 -6.19
N LEU A 145 10.77 -1.47 -5.49
CA LEU A 145 11.55 -0.25 -5.66
C LEU A 145 12.21 -0.18 -7.05
N ALA A 146 12.71 -1.30 -7.57
CA ALA A 146 13.25 -1.35 -8.93
C ALA A 146 12.17 -1.05 -9.98
N ASP A 147 10.95 -1.55 -9.79
CA ASP A 147 9.84 -1.27 -10.71
C ASP A 147 9.30 0.15 -10.58
N ALA A 148 9.33 0.73 -9.38
CA ALA A 148 9.07 2.15 -9.16
C ALA A 148 10.10 3.04 -9.88
N GLU A 149 11.39 2.72 -9.75
CA GLU A 149 12.48 3.44 -10.43
C GLU A 149 12.34 3.39 -11.96
N LYS A 150 12.08 2.19 -12.53
CA LYS A 150 11.81 2.05 -13.97
C LYS A 150 10.64 2.92 -14.41
N SER A 151 9.55 2.92 -13.63
CA SER A 151 8.34 3.70 -13.94
C SER A 151 8.62 5.21 -13.93
N VAL A 152 9.40 5.69 -12.96
CA VAL A 152 9.85 7.09 -12.90
C VAL A 152 10.71 7.43 -14.11
N ASN A 153 11.69 6.59 -14.44
CA ASN A 153 12.60 6.82 -15.57
C ASN A 153 11.86 6.85 -16.91
N GLN A 154 10.91 5.94 -17.14
CA GLN A 154 10.07 5.93 -18.34
C GLN A 154 9.22 7.19 -18.48
N PHE A 155 8.67 7.70 -17.36
CA PHE A 155 7.91 8.94 -17.35
C PHE A 155 8.80 10.13 -17.72
N LEU A 156 9.99 10.24 -17.13
CA LEU A 156 10.93 11.32 -17.40
C LEU A 156 11.44 11.29 -18.85
N SER A 157 11.80 10.12 -19.38
CA SER A 157 12.24 9.99 -20.77
C SER A 157 11.12 10.29 -21.77
N GLY A 158 9.89 9.86 -21.47
CA GLY A 158 8.71 10.16 -22.30
C GLY A 158 8.32 11.64 -22.28
N ALA A 159 8.49 12.31 -21.14
CA ALA A 159 8.27 13.75 -21.00
C ALA A 159 9.29 14.56 -21.80
N ALA A 160 10.58 14.19 -21.74
CA ALA A 160 11.63 14.82 -22.53
C ALA A 160 11.36 14.70 -24.04
N HIS A 161 11.00 13.49 -24.52
CA HIS A 161 10.69 13.27 -25.93
C HIS A 161 9.49 14.11 -26.42
N ARG A 162 8.47 14.32 -25.59
CA ARG A 162 7.32 15.20 -25.93
C ARG A 162 7.68 16.67 -25.97
N ALA A 163 8.62 17.11 -25.12
CA ALA A 163 9.10 18.50 -25.11
C ALA A 163 9.89 18.81 -26.39
N ASP A 164 10.74 17.89 -26.84
CA ASP A 164 11.54 18.05 -28.07
C ASP A 164 10.65 18.11 -29.32
N VAL A 165 9.64 17.23 -29.44
CA VAL A 165 8.69 17.25 -30.57
C VAL A 165 7.84 18.55 -30.60
N HIS A 166 7.53 19.13 -29.43
CA HIS A 166 6.76 20.38 -29.36
C HIS A 166 7.60 21.62 -29.70
N LEU A 167 8.93 21.57 -29.50
CA LEU A 167 9.85 22.62 -29.93
C LEU A 167 10.05 22.59 -31.45
N ASP A 168 10.16 21.40 -32.05
CA ASP A 168 10.28 21.25 -33.51
C ASP A 168 9.01 21.67 -34.26
N ALA A 169 7.82 21.42 -33.70
CA ALA A 169 6.54 21.81 -34.30
C ALA A 169 6.28 23.34 -34.28
N LYS A 170 6.99 24.11 -33.44
CA LYS A 170 6.94 25.58 -33.40
C LYS A 170 8.04 26.24 -34.25
N GLY A 171 8.92 25.46 -34.84
CA GLY A 171 10.05 25.92 -35.66
C GLY A 171 9.80 25.98 -37.17
N ILE A 172 8.59 25.67 -37.64
CA ILE A 172 8.25 25.73 -39.07
C ILE A 172 7.60 27.08 -39.38
N HIS A 173 8.43 28.06 -39.72
CA HIS A 173 8.06 29.30 -40.40
C HIS A 173 8.44 29.24 -41.88
#